data_AF-A0A2A2V1F6-F1
#
_entry.id   AF-A0A2A2V1F6-F1
#
_cell.length_a   1.000
_cell.length_b   1.000
_cell.length_c   1.000
_cell.angle_alpha   90.00
_cell.angle_beta   90.00
_cell.angle_gamma   90.00
#
_symmetry.space_group_name_H-M   'P 1'
#
loop_
_entity.id
_entity.type
_entity.pdbx_description
1 polymer ?
#
loop_
_entity_poly.entity_id
_entity_poly.type
_entity_poly.pdbx_seq_one_letter_code
_entity_poly.pdbx_strand_id
1 'polypeptide(L)'
;MIETNDDDLAFFLSEFGQPTTIIPATTADIEAYRGKLPDQLLEYWQILGFSGFADGLFWLTNPADYQDILDRFLEDTPFEQDDIYYVIARNAWGELQIYGEKTGESLEISPHLNWITTSEGSEQDIAAGKANQTAKDFIALQDPER
;
A
#
# COMPACT_ATOMS: atom_id res chain seq x y z
N MET A 1 19.86 -6.82 -8.78
CA MET A 1 19.65 -5.49 -8.21
C MET A 1 18.60 -4.83 -9.09
N ILE A 2 17.51 -4.38 -8.49
CA ILE A 2 16.47 -3.63 -9.17
C ILE A 2 17.06 -2.24 -9.43
N GLU A 3 17.10 -1.87 -10.71
CA GLU A 3 17.51 -0.54 -11.17
C GLU A 3 16.24 0.17 -11.68
N THR A 4 16.06 1.43 -11.29
CA THR A 4 14.89 2.23 -11.64
C THR A 4 15.31 3.67 -11.96
N ASN A 5 14.58 4.32 -12.85
CA ASN A 5 14.70 5.76 -13.13
C ASN A 5 13.68 6.58 -12.33
N ASP A 6 12.86 5.92 -11.50
CA ASP A 6 11.94 6.59 -10.59
C ASP A 6 12.69 6.95 -9.30
N ASP A 7 12.86 8.24 -9.06
CA ASP A 7 13.59 8.78 -7.91
C ASP A 7 12.98 8.33 -6.57
N ASP A 8 11.65 8.21 -6.50
CA ASP A 8 10.91 7.82 -5.29
C ASP A 8 11.17 6.35 -4.94
N LEU A 9 11.14 5.48 -5.96
CA LEU A 9 11.47 4.07 -5.80
C LEU A 9 12.98 3.87 -5.53
N ALA A 10 13.84 4.66 -6.16
CA ALA A 10 15.28 4.62 -5.91
C ALA A 10 15.60 4.99 -4.46
N PHE A 11 14.93 6.02 -3.92
CA PHE A 11 15.04 6.42 -2.53
C PHE A 11 14.56 5.33 -1.58
N PHE A 12 13.38 4.74 -1.82
CA PHE A 12 12.89 3.61 -1.03
C PHE A 12 13.90 2.44 -1.00
N LEU A 13 14.46 2.07 -2.15
CA LEU A 13 15.45 0.99 -2.25
C LEU A 13 16.80 1.35 -1.60
N SER A 14 17.15 2.63 -1.45
CA SER A 14 18.36 3.03 -0.72
C SER A 14 18.21 2.86 0.79
N GLU A 15 17.00 3.09 1.32
CA GLU A 15 16.70 2.94 2.76
C GLU A 15 16.41 1.49 3.14
N PHE A 16 15.56 0.79 2.38
CA PHE A 16 15.10 -0.57 2.70
C PHE A 16 15.98 -1.68 2.08
N GLY A 17 16.83 -1.32 1.13
CA GLY A 17 17.59 -2.28 0.34
C GLY A 17 16.73 -3.04 -0.67
N GLN A 18 17.28 -4.14 -1.18
CA GLN A 18 16.58 -5.00 -2.14
C GLN A 18 15.56 -5.89 -1.41
N PRO A 19 14.51 -6.38 -2.12
CA PRO A 19 13.57 -7.32 -1.53
C PRO A 19 14.30 -8.53 -0.93
N THR A 20 14.04 -8.84 0.34
CA THR A 20 14.58 -10.01 1.03
C THR A 20 13.74 -11.25 0.76
N THR A 21 12.44 -11.05 0.50
CA THR A 21 11.51 -12.10 0.05
C THR A 21 10.76 -11.61 -1.17
N ILE A 22 10.74 -12.40 -2.25
CA ILE A 22 10.11 -12.02 -3.51
C ILE A 22 8.85 -12.86 -3.74
N ILE A 23 7.71 -12.19 -3.87
CA ILE A 23 6.44 -12.79 -4.31
C ILE A 23 6.00 -12.04 -5.56
N PRO A 24 6.21 -12.58 -6.78
CA PRO A 24 5.87 -11.88 -8.01
C PRO A 24 4.36 -11.63 -8.11
N ALA A 25 3.96 -10.42 -8.54
CA ALA A 25 2.58 -10.15 -8.93
C ALA A 25 2.32 -10.73 -10.33
N THR A 26 1.22 -11.45 -10.49
CA THR A 26 0.81 -11.95 -11.82
C THR A 26 0.13 -10.84 -12.61
N THR A 27 0.06 -10.99 -13.93
CA THR A 27 -0.73 -10.07 -14.76
C THR A 27 -2.20 -10.02 -14.33
N ALA A 28 -2.76 -11.14 -13.88
CA ALA A 28 -4.14 -11.18 -13.40
C ALA A 28 -4.31 -10.35 -12.11
N ASP A 29 -3.34 -10.40 -11.20
CA ASP A 29 -3.36 -9.58 -9.99
C ASP A 29 -3.36 -8.09 -10.35
N ILE A 30 -2.47 -7.66 -11.26
CA ILE A 30 -2.39 -6.26 -11.68
C ILE A 30 -3.69 -5.79 -12.36
N GLU A 31 -4.22 -6.58 -13.29
CA GLU A 31 -5.45 -6.20 -14.00
C GLU A 31 -6.69 -6.18 -13.09
N ALA A 32 -6.70 -6.93 -11.97
CA ALA A 32 -7.80 -6.90 -11.02
C ALA A 32 -7.96 -5.54 -10.31
N TYR A 33 -6.88 -4.76 -10.23
CA TYR A 33 -6.83 -3.45 -9.56
C TYR A 33 -6.67 -2.25 -10.51
N ARG A 34 -6.57 -2.50 -11.83
CA ARG A 34 -6.52 -1.43 -12.83
C ARG A 34 -7.78 -0.57 -12.77
N GLY A 35 -7.59 0.75 -12.66
CA GLY A 35 -8.68 1.72 -12.53
C GLY A 35 -9.30 1.82 -11.14
N LYS A 36 -8.83 1.03 -10.17
CA LYS A 36 -9.22 1.09 -8.75
C LYS A 36 -8.10 1.71 -7.91
N LEU A 37 -6.86 1.29 -8.18
CA LEU A 37 -5.66 1.83 -7.56
C LEU A 37 -4.85 2.66 -8.57
N PRO A 38 -3.96 3.56 -8.11
CA PRO A 38 -3.10 4.33 -8.99
C PRO A 38 -2.24 3.42 -9.87
N ASP A 39 -2.13 3.75 -11.16
CA ASP A 39 -1.31 2.97 -12.10
C ASP A 39 0.16 2.87 -11.63
N GLN A 40 0.67 3.92 -10.98
CA GLN A 40 2.03 3.89 -10.43
C GLN A 40 2.24 2.83 -9.34
N LEU A 41 1.23 2.60 -8.48
CA LEU A 41 1.28 1.54 -7.48
C LEU A 41 1.31 0.16 -8.15
N LEU A 42 0.54 0.00 -9.24
CA LEU A 42 0.53 -1.23 -10.04
C LEU A 42 1.88 -1.47 -10.74
N GLU A 43 2.53 -0.42 -11.24
CA GLU A 43 3.90 -0.50 -11.78
C GLU A 43 4.90 -0.96 -10.70
N TYR A 44 4.79 -0.46 -9.47
CA TYR A 44 5.62 -0.94 -8.37
C TYR A 44 5.37 -2.41 -8.07
N TRP A 45 4.14 -2.89 -8.08
CA TRP A 45 3.85 -4.32 -7.94
C TRP A 45 4.40 -5.17 -9.11
N GLN A 46 4.46 -4.64 -10.33
CA GLN A 46 5.10 -5.34 -11.44
C GLN A 46 6.62 -5.47 -11.27
N ILE A 47 7.27 -4.45 -10.69
CA ILE A 47 8.72 -4.42 -10.48
C ILE A 47 9.13 -5.21 -9.24
N LEU A 48 8.43 -4.95 -8.13
CA LEU A 48 8.78 -5.43 -6.80
C LEU A 48 8.03 -6.70 -6.44
N GLY A 49 6.82 -6.91 -6.95
CA GLY A 49 5.90 -7.92 -6.45
C GLY A 49 5.29 -7.55 -5.09
N PHE A 50 4.57 -8.50 -4.50
CA PHE A 50 4.06 -8.46 -3.13
C PHE A 50 5.14 -8.87 -2.12
N SER A 51 6.26 -8.16 -2.20
CA SER A 51 7.54 -8.59 -1.64
C SER A 51 7.83 -7.96 -0.28
N GLY A 52 8.69 -8.64 0.49
CA GLY A 52 9.17 -8.20 1.78
C GLY A 52 10.56 -7.55 1.69
N PHE A 53 10.77 -6.53 2.52
CA PHE A 53 11.99 -5.72 2.58
C PHE A 53 12.53 -5.68 4.01
N ALA A 54 13.82 -5.37 4.15
CA ALA A 54 14.51 -5.26 5.44
C ALA A 54 14.17 -6.41 6.41
N ASP A 55 14.37 -7.65 5.95
CA ASP A 55 14.09 -8.89 6.70
C ASP A 55 12.65 -8.99 7.27
N GLY A 56 11.70 -8.36 6.59
CA GLY A 56 10.28 -8.43 6.87
C GLY A 56 9.71 -7.26 7.66
N LEU A 57 10.49 -6.19 7.88
CA LEU A 57 10.02 -4.95 8.48
C LEU A 57 8.93 -4.27 7.66
N PHE A 58 8.98 -4.38 6.33
CA PHE A 58 7.99 -3.83 5.42
C PHE A 58 7.63 -4.83 4.32
N TRP A 59 6.36 -4.85 3.92
CA TRP A 59 5.84 -5.69 2.86
C TRP A 59 4.86 -4.92 1.99
N LEU A 60 5.02 -5.04 0.68
CA LEU A 60 3.91 -4.80 -0.25
C LEU A 60 3.01 -6.03 -0.24
N THR A 61 1.70 -5.82 -0.23
CA THR A 61 0.71 -6.90 -0.08
C THR A 61 -0.21 -7.01 -1.27
N ASN A 62 -0.66 -8.23 -1.58
CA ASN A 62 -1.78 -8.43 -2.49
C ASN A 62 -3.08 -8.12 -1.72
N PRO A 63 -3.88 -7.12 -2.13
CA PRO A 63 -5.09 -6.79 -1.37
C PRO A 63 -6.08 -7.96 -1.27
N ALA A 64 -6.06 -8.88 -2.23
CA ALA A 64 -6.94 -10.07 -2.22
C ALA A 64 -6.71 -10.96 -1.00
N ASP A 65 -5.48 -11.02 -0.47
CA ASP A 65 -5.13 -11.84 0.70
C ASP A 65 -5.66 -11.25 2.02
N TYR A 66 -6.05 -9.97 2.01
CA TYR A 66 -6.42 -9.22 3.22
C TYR A 66 -7.85 -8.70 3.18
N GLN A 67 -8.60 -8.87 2.09
CA GLN A 67 -9.95 -8.29 1.97
C GLN A 67 -10.88 -8.79 3.09
N ASP A 68 -10.90 -10.08 3.36
CA ASP A 68 -11.77 -10.67 4.39
C ASP A 68 -11.52 -10.09 5.80
N ILE A 69 -10.24 -9.85 6.14
CA ILE A 69 -9.88 -9.27 7.44
C ILE A 69 -10.14 -7.77 7.48
N LEU A 70 -9.88 -7.06 6.38
CA LEU A 70 -10.17 -5.64 6.27
C LEU A 70 -11.67 -5.38 6.43
N ASP A 71 -12.51 -6.11 5.70
CA ASP A 71 -13.97 -6.01 5.78
C ASP A 71 -14.45 -6.22 7.22
N ARG A 72 -13.87 -7.19 7.93
CA ARG A 72 -14.24 -7.45 9.33
C ARG A 72 -13.83 -6.34 10.30
N PHE A 73 -12.73 -5.64 10.04
CA PHE A 73 -12.32 -4.49 10.85
C PHE A 73 -13.19 -3.26 10.58
N LEU A 74 -13.63 -3.07 9.33
CA LEU A 74 -14.42 -1.92 8.94
C LEU A 74 -15.93 -2.09 9.19
N GLU A 75 -16.41 -3.33 9.39
CA GLU A 75 -17.80 -3.64 9.71
C GLU A 75 -18.33 -2.82 10.90
N ASP A 76 -19.54 -2.27 10.74
CA ASP A 76 -20.20 -1.41 11.73
C ASP A 76 -19.42 -0.11 12.08
N THR A 77 -18.43 0.26 11.27
CA THR A 77 -17.72 1.55 11.38
C THR A 77 -18.19 2.54 10.31
N PRO A 78 -17.96 3.86 10.49
CA PRO A 78 -18.25 4.84 9.44
C PRO A 78 -17.53 4.57 8.11
N PHE A 79 -16.40 3.84 8.14
CA PHE A 79 -15.59 3.58 6.96
C PHE A 79 -16.20 2.52 6.05
N GLU A 80 -17.04 1.61 6.56
CA GLU A 80 -17.64 0.52 5.76
C GLU A 80 -18.32 1.01 4.46
N GLN A 81 -18.89 2.21 4.49
CA GLN A 81 -19.66 2.79 3.38
C GLN A 81 -19.03 4.05 2.77
N ASP A 82 -17.88 4.50 3.29
CA ASP A 82 -17.26 5.76 2.89
C ASP A 82 -16.48 5.60 1.57
N ASP A 83 -15.70 4.53 1.48
CA ASP A 83 -14.84 4.22 0.35
C ASP A 83 -14.73 2.72 0.09
N ILE A 84 -14.06 2.35 -1.00
CA ILE A 84 -13.60 0.98 -1.22
C ILE A 84 -12.12 0.95 -0.84
N TYR A 85 -11.77 0.09 0.11
CA TYR A 85 -10.45 0.07 0.73
C TYR A 85 -9.67 -1.21 0.40
N TYR A 86 -8.34 -1.06 0.35
CA TYR A 86 -7.39 -2.14 0.04
C TYR A 86 -6.19 -2.08 0.97
N VAL A 87 -5.76 -3.22 1.51
CA VAL A 87 -4.47 -3.32 2.21
C VAL A 87 -3.35 -3.40 1.17
N ILE A 88 -2.55 -2.34 1.07
CA ILE A 88 -1.49 -2.24 0.07
C ILE A 88 -0.10 -2.53 0.63
N ALA A 89 0.06 -2.42 1.95
CA ALA A 89 1.27 -2.79 2.66
C ALA A 89 1.01 -3.19 4.11
N ARG A 90 2.02 -3.83 4.71
CA ARG A 90 2.07 -4.08 6.16
C ARG A 90 3.48 -4.02 6.71
N ASN A 91 3.62 -3.78 8.01
CA ASN A 91 4.90 -3.90 8.70
C ASN A 91 5.08 -5.24 9.45
N ALA A 92 6.21 -5.39 10.14
CA ALA A 92 6.54 -6.58 10.93
C ALA A 92 5.58 -6.84 12.11
N TRP A 93 4.92 -5.82 12.64
CA TRP A 93 3.93 -5.94 13.73
C TRP A 93 2.51 -6.24 13.22
N GLY A 94 2.35 -6.36 11.90
CA GLY A 94 1.07 -6.62 11.26
C GLY A 94 0.16 -5.40 11.20
N GLU A 95 0.72 -4.19 11.34
CA GLU A 95 -0.01 -2.97 11.03
C GLU A 95 -0.30 -2.95 9.53
N LEU A 96 -1.55 -2.66 9.18
CA LEU A 96 -2.06 -2.71 7.81
C LEU A 96 -2.23 -1.29 7.31
N GLN A 97 -1.50 -0.93 6.25
CA GLN A 97 -1.62 0.36 5.59
C GLN A 97 -2.64 0.25 4.46
N ILE A 98 -3.66 1.10 4.51
CA ILE A 98 -4.88 0.95 3.72
C ILE A 98 -5.04 2.12 2.78
N TYR A 99 -5.34 1.78 1.52
CA TYR A 99 -5.62 2.74 0.46
C TYR A 99 -7.10 2.68 0.08
N GLY A 100 -7.79 3.82 0.15
CA GLY A 100 -9.15 3.99 -0.39
C GLY A 100 -9.14 4.53 -1.82
N GLU A 101 -10.05 4.07 -2.67
CA GLU A 101 -10.13 4.52 -4.09
C GLU A 101 -10.31 6.04 -4.23
N LYS A 102 -11.02 6.68 -3.28
CA LYS A 102 -11.24 8.13 -3.27
C LYS A 102 -10.29 8.82 -2.31
N THR A 103 -10.04 8.21 -1.16
CA THR A 103 -9.38 8.85 -0.02
C THR A 103 -7.86 8.67 0.00
N GLY A 104 -7.30 7.75 -0.79
CA GLY A 104 -5.87 7.45 -0.80
C GLY A 104 -5.43 6.69 0.45
N GLU A 105 -4.16 6.83 0.84
CA GLU A 105 -3.66 6.28 2.11
C GLU A 105 -4.23 7.11 3.26
N SER A 106 -5.35 6.66 3.83
CA SER A 106 -6.15 7.43 4.80
C SER A 106 -6.39 6.67 6.10
N LEU A 107 -6.15 5.36 6.11
CA LEU A 107 -6.40 4.47 7.23
C LEU A 107 -5.19 3.58 7.51
N GLU A 108 -4.92 3.34 8.78
CA GLU A 108 -4.01 2.30 9.24
C GLU A 108 -4.72 1.49 10.33
N ILE A 109 -4.60 0.17 10.25
CA ILE A 109 -5.15 -0.74 11.27
C ILE A 109 -4.00 -1.32 12.05
N SER A 110 -4.09 -1.30 13.38
CA SER A 110 -3.19 -2.02 14.28
C SER A 110 -3.95 -3.20 14.89
N PRO A 111 -3.93 -4.41 14.27
CA PRO A 111 -4.76 -5.53 14.71
C PRO A 111 -4.48 -5.95 16.15
N HIS A 112 -3.22 -5.83 16.58
CA HIS A 112 -2.78 -6.20 17.93
C HIS A 112 -3.29 -5.23 19.02
N LEU A 113 -3.75 -4.03 18.65
CA LEU A 113 -4.39 -3.05 19.54
C LEU A 113 -5.90 -2.94 19.31
N ASN A 114 -6.42 -3.55 18.25
CA ASN A 114 -7.79 -3.37 17.76
C ASN A 114 -8.12 -1.88 17.52
N TRP A 115 -7.17 -1.16 16.89
CA TRP A 115 -7.29 0.27 16.57
C TRP A 115 -7.36 0.49 15.06
N ILE A 116 -8.15 1.50 14.68
CA ILE A 116 -8.15 2.12 13.36
C ILE A 116 -7.69 3.57 13.57
N THR A 117 -6.60 3.96 12.93
CA THR A 117 -6.10 5.33 12.91
C THR A 117 -6.39 5.96 11.56
N THR A 118 -6.70 7.25 11.56
CA THR A 118 -7.04 8.02 10.37
C THR A 118 -6.01 9.11 10.13
N SER A 119 -5.63 9.34 8.88
CA SER A 119 -4.85 10.49 8.43
C SER A 119 -5.70 11.42 7.55
N GLU A 120 -5.19 12.58 7.15
CA GLU A 120 -5.91 13.48 6.22
C GLU A 120 -6.12 12.85 4.82
N GLY A 121 -5.46 11.74 4.51
CA GLY A 121 -5.54 11.09 3.21
C GLY A 121 -4.99 11.94 2.06
N SER A 122 -5.39 11.62 0.84
CA SER A 122 -5.00 12.34 -0.37
C SER A 122 -6.18 12.61 -1.31
N GLU A 123 -7.39 12.72 -0.77
CA GLU A 123 -8.63 12.86 -1.54
C GLU A 123 -8.58 14.05 -2.52
N GLN A 124 -8.07 15.20 -2.08
CA GLN A 124 -7.97 16.40 -2.93
C GLN A 124 -7.00 16.20 -4.11
N ASP A 125 -5.88 15.52 -3.87
CA ASP A 125 -4.88 15.24 -4.91
C ASP A 125 -5.36 14.16 -5.88
N ILE A 126 -6.05 13.12 -5.39
CA ILE A 126 -6.70 12.11 -6.23
C ILE A 126 -7.75 12.76 -7.12
N ALA A 127 -8.63 13.60 -6.55
CA ALA A 127 -9.64 14.35 -7.30
C ALA A 127 -9.02 15.31 -8.34
N ALA A 128 -7.81 15.82 -8.08
CA ALA A 128 -7.04 16.63 -9.02
C ALA A 128 -6.27 15.82 -10.09
N GLY A 129 -6.43 14.48 -10.11
CA GLY A 129 -5.77 13.59 -11.06
C GLY A 129 -4.31 13.27 -10.71
N LYS A 130 -3.89 13.49 -9.46
CA LYS A 130 -2.52 13.23 -8.98
C LYS A 130 -2.38 11.91 -8.22
N ALA A 131 -3.28 10.96 -8.42
CA ALA A 131 -3.26 9.65 -7.74
C ALA A 131 -1.91 8.91 -7.91
N ASN A 132 -1.23 9.05 -9.06
CA ASN A 132 0.10 8.47 -9.26
C ASN A 132 1.18 9.14 -8.39
N GLN A 133 1.06 10.44 -8.12
CA GLN A 133 1.97 11.12 -7.20
C GLN A 133 1.73 10.64 -5.77
N THR A 134 0.49 10.43 -5.36
CA THR A 134 0.21 9.93 -3.99
C THR A 134 0.77 8.53 -3.77
N ALA A 135 0.80 7.68 -4.81
CA ALA A 135 1.48 6.37 -4.76
C ALA A 135 3.01 6.48 -4.68
N LYS A 136 3.62 7.47 -5.35
CA LYS A 136 5.05 7.79 -5.22
C LYS A 136 5.38 8.26 -3.81
N ASP A 137 4.61 9.21 -3.31
CA ASP A 137 4.77 9.75 -1.97
C ASP A 137 4.61 8.63 -0.92
N PHE A 138 3.64 7.74 -1.10
CA PHE A 138 3.45 6.57 -0.24
C PHE A 138 4.72 5.72 -0.10
N ILE A 139 5.38 5.38 -1.22
CA ILE A 139 6.58 4.52 -1.15
C ILE A 139 7.80 5.27 -0.62
N ALA A 140 7.95 6.54 -1.01
CA ALA A 140 9.08 7.38 -0.59
C ALA A 140 9.04 7.75 0.90
N LEU A 141 7.84 7.82 1.49
CA LEU A 141 7.64 8.19 2.90
C LEU A 141 7.67 6.99 3.86
N GLN A 142 7.91 5.77 3.36
CA GLN A 142 8.12 4.63 4.26
C GLN A 142 9.43 4.81 5.04
N ASP A 143 9.40 4.46 6.32
CA ASP A 143 10.53 4.60 7.24
C ASP A 143 10.81 3.23 7.88
N PRO A 144 12.02 2.65 7.70
CA PRO A 144 12.37 1.36 8.28
C PRO A 144 12.50 1.39 9.81
N GLU A 145 12.58 2.58 10.43
CA GLU A 145 12.67 2.75 11.88
C GLU A 145 11.31 2.98 12.57
N ARG A 146 10.22 3.06 11.81
CA ARG A 146 8.86 3.30 12.32
C ARG A 146 8.25 2.10 13.05
#